data_AF-A0A428R2X3-F1
#
_entry.id   AF-A0A428R2X3-F1
#
_cell.length_a   1.000
_cell.length_b   1.000
_cell.length_c   1.000
_cell.angle_alpha   90.00
_cell.angle_beta   90.00
_cell.angle_gamma   90.00
#
_symmetry.space_group_name_H-M   'P 1'
#
loop_
_entity.id
_entity.type
_entity.pdbx_description
1 polymer ?
#
loop_
_entity_poly.entity_id
_entity_poly.type
_entity_poly.pdbx_seq_one_letter_code
_entity_poly.pdbx_strand_id
1 'polypeptide(L)'
;MSDASVRSVACAGCNRKFKSDAALQQHIRDRKDAAHDSIPAEGDKKPKKVVRAKSIASTAKVGIQTLTVKRSKDGWFLQGTGTHLLSIQSSEVKSGDVAVTSDGGYELLCSYNWIIRPQPTVYVPGEPPRLVTRSLPMRVSPDSGAHFIDQNSFRVPKYPFEVVFQAINVMNPTFKFNDLDVLTNRNSLRHLLDFCRGKCRDSFRIDLYLVQNTLVIERRERSTKEMIRGYGNSGFGHSFEEAVTEAPPGMADIAGHHRVLRYDLGGLNCAVRFEVDAVHGMPEAENNSQQTDIPLESSVDQLSHSLENVAVGSSKQRHSYPGARSVQVITRGTAPPQTQAAEIKSIRRNGKPLSMILPQLWFGRTPYLVRGYHDNGTFTLIRSENVEENLKDWEAKDQNQMALRGVVSLLGQLREVVRSSETKSCIAFCVSDKPLKLQVFSTAQRKLPLPEQVIERFWKND
;
A
#
# COMPACT_ATOMS: atom_id res chain seq x y z
N MET A 1 -54.65 -18.67 12.51
CA MET A 1 -53.35 -19.34 12.29
C MET A 1 -52.27 -18.28 12.36
N SER A 2 -51.44 -18.35 13.41
CA SER A 2 -50.52 -17.31 13.84
C SER A 2 -49.20 -17.31 13.05
N ASP A 3 -48.80 -16.12 12.64
CA ASP A 3 -47.56 -15.78 11.92
C ASP A 3 -46.32 -16.03 12.81
N ALA A 4 -45.39 -16.88 12.34
CA ALA A 4 -44.18 -17.23 13.05
C ALA A 4 -43.10 -16.17 12.80
N SER A 5 -42.97 -15.22 13.72
CA SER A 5 -41.87 -14.25 13.75
C SER A 5 -40.52 -14.97 13.86
N VAL A 6 -39.77 -15.02 12.75
CA VAL A 6 -38.39 -15.54 12.73
C VAL A 6 -37.51 -14.61 13.56
N ARG A 7 -37.08 -15.08 14.75
CA ARG A 7 -36.11 -14.36 15.59
C ARG A 7 -34.82 -14.15 14.80
N SER A 8 -34.42 -12.89 14.65
CA SER A 8 -33.13 -12.51 14.04
C SER A 8 -32.15 -12.11 15.14
N VAL A 9 -30.93 -12.61 15.07
CA VAL A 9 -29.88 -12.40 16.08
C VAL A 9 -28.80 -11.49 15.49
N ALA A 10 -28.39 -10.46 16.23
CA ALA A 10 -27.43 -9.46 15.75
C ALA A 10 -26.04 -9.68 16.34
N CYS A 11 -25.01 -9.54 15.51
CA CYS A 11 -23.62 -9.53 15.97
C CYS A 11 -23.32 -8.26 16.77
N ALA A 12 -22.83 -8.39 18.01
CA ALA A 12 -22.51 -7.25 18.87
C ALA A 12 -21.37 -6.38 18.31
N GLY A 13 -20.40 -6.99 17.62
CA GLY A 13 -19.24 -6.27 17.06
C GLY A 13 -19.53 -5.43 15.81
N CYS A 14 -20.57 -5.78 15.02
CA CYS A 14 -20.85 -5.09 13.75
C CYS A 14 -22.34 -4.85 13.43
N ASN A 15 -23.25 -5.17 14.35
CA ASN A 15 -24.71 -5.01 14.27
C ASN A 15 -25.40 -5.67 13.06
N ARG A 16 -24.74 -6.62 12.39
CA ARG A 16 -25.34 -7.41 11.30
C ARG A 16 -26.32 -8.44 11.87
N LYS A 17 -27.49 -8.58 11.23
CA LYS A 17 -28.54 -9.53 11.62
C LYS A 17 -28.41 -10.85 10.86
N PHE A 18 -28.55 -11.95 11.58
CA PHE A 18 -28.49 -13.31 11.06
C PHE A 18 -29.80 -14.03 11.32
N LYS A 19 -30.11 -14.99 10.43
CA LYS A 19 -31.35 -15.78 10.48
C LYS A 19 -31.31 -16.89 11.54
N SER A 20 -30.15 -17.17 12.14
CA SER A 20 -29.95 -18.16 13.19
C SER A 20 -28.66 -17.90 13.97
N ASP A 21 -28.56 -18.44 15.18
CA ASP A 21 -27.34 -18.40 15.99
C ASP A 21 -26.17 -19.13 15.32
N ALA A 22 -26.43 -20.22 14.59
CA ALA A 22 -25.40 -20.94 13.84
C ALA A 22 -24.75 -20.06 12.76
N ALA A 23 -25.54 -19.23 12.06
CA ALA A 23 -25.03 -18.30 11.07
C ALA A 23 -24.25 -17.14 11.71
N LEU A 24 -24.66 -16.69 12.90
CA LEU A 24 -23.91 -15.71 13.68
C LEU A 24 -22.57 -16.29 14.18
N GLN A 25 -22.57 -17.52 14.68
CA GLN A 25 -21.35 -18.20 15.15
C GLN A 25 -20.37 -18.47 14.01
N GLN A 26 -20.86 -18.85 12.83
CA GLN A 26 -20.03 -18.94 11.64
C GLN A 26 -19.43 -17.58 11.26
N HIS A 27 -20.24 -16.52 11.29
CA HIS A 27 -19.79 -15.16 11.04
C HIS A 27 -18.70 -14.68 12.04
N ILE A 28 -18.83 -15.02 13.33
CA ILE A 28 -17.84 -14.71 14.37
C ILE A 28 -16.54 -15.50 14.13
N ARG A 29 -16.62 -16.80 13.84
CA ARG A 29 -15.45 -17.65 13.54
C ARG A 29 -14.65 -17.16 12.32
N ASP A 30 -15.36 -16.68 11.30
CA ASP A 30 -14.74 -16.17 10.06
C ASP A 30 -14.12 -14.78 10.25
N ARG A 31 -14.40 -14.09 11.36
CA ARG A 31 -13.92 -12.75 11.69
C ARG A 31 -13.13 -12.73 13.00
N LYS A 32 -11.96 -13.36 12.99
CA LYS A 32 -10.97 -13.29 14.09
C LYS A 32 -10.37 -11.87 14.24
N ASP A 33 -11.16 -10.92 14.73
CA ASP A 33 -10.71 -9.63 15.25
C ASP A 33 -11.32 -9.36 16.65
N ALA A 34 -10.63 -8.56 17.47
CA ALA A 34 -10.87 -8.42 18.91
C ALA A 34 -12.27 -7.86 19.28
N ALA A 35 -13.06 -7.40 18.30
CA ALA A 35 -14.42 -6.89 18.50
C ALA A 35 -15.49 -8.00 18.59
N HIS A 36 -15.13 -9.26 18.34
CA HIS A 36 -16.05 -10.40 18.28
C HIS A 36 -15.82 -11.45 19.39
N ASP A 37 -14.93 -11.19 20.35
CA ASP A 37 -14.58 -12.11 21.46
C ASP A 37 -15.45 -11.95 22.73
N SER A 38 -16.43 -11.05 22.75
CA SER A 38 -17.25 -10.79 23.94
C SER A 38 -18.67 -11.37 23.81
N ILE A 39 -18.86 -12.57 24.37
CA ILE A 39 -20.19 -13.09 24.75
C ILE A 39 -20.52 -12.53 26.14
N PRO A 40 -21.59 -11.74 26.32
CA PRO A 40 -22.14 -11.50 27.65
C PRO A 40 -22.89 -12.76 28.09
N ALA A 41 -22.48 -13.34 29.22
CA ALA A 41 -23.26 -14.36 29.92
C ALA A 41 -24.64 -13.78 30.30
N GLU A 42 -25.67 -14.63 30.25
CA GLU A 42 -27.05 -14.31 30.60
C GLU A 42 -27.17 -13.61 31.97
N GLY A 43 -27.97 -12.55 32.03
CA GLY A 43 -28.36 -11.95 33.31
C GLY A 43 -28.88 -10.53 33.21
N ASP A 44 -30.19 -10.40 33.38
CA ASP A 44 -30.90 -9.26 33.97
C ASP A 44 -31.24 -7.98 33.14
N LYS A 45 -32.56 -7.82 33.01
CA LYS A 45 -33.40 -6.61 33.16
C LYS A 45 -33.37 -5.50 32.10
N LYS A 46 -34.50 -5.44 31.38
CA LYS A 46 -35.05 -4.33 30.56
C LYS A 46 -34.81 -2.93 31.15
N PRO A 47 -34.59 -1.91 30.30
CA PRO A 47 -34.99 -0.55 30.62
C PRO A 47 -36.23 -0.08 29.81
N LYS A 48 -36.94 0.83 30.48
CA LYS A 48 -38.25 1.39 30.16
C LYS A 48 -38.18 2.44 29.05
N LYS A 49 -39.29 2.59 28.31
CA LYS A 49 -39.60 3.76 27.46
C LYS A 49 -39.55 5.04 28.29
N VAL A 50 -38.85 6.07 27.81
CA VAL A 50 -39.06 7.45 28.26
C VAL A 50 -39.41 8.35 27.08
N VAL A 51 -40.41 9.18 27.38
CA VAL A 51 -41.23 10.06 26.57
C VAL A 51 -40.43 11.22 25.96
N ARG A 52 -40.86 11.64 24.77
CA ARG A 52 -40.39 12.79 24.00
C ARG A 52 -40.84 14.10 24.67
N ALA A 53 -39.90 14.95 25.09
CA ALA A 53 -40.19 16.33 25.49
C ALA A 53 -39.92 17.30 24.33
N LYS A 54 -40.83 18.24 24.13
CA LYS A 54 -40.73 19.36 23.18
C LYS A 54 -39.75 20.41 23.73
N SER A 55 -38.92 21.00 22.87
CA SER A 55 -38.11 22.18 23.19
C SER A 55 -38.58 23.39 22.38
N ILE A 56 -38.64 24.51 23.08
CA ILE A 56 -39.00 25.88 22.66
C ILE A 56 -37.74 26.59 22.09
N ALA A 57 -38.00 27.75 21.47
CA ALA A 57 -37.25 28.52 20.49
C ALA A 57 -35.86 29.11 20.85
N SER A 58 -35.07 29.25 19.76
CA SER A 58 -34.16 30.33 19.33
C SER A 58 -33.04 30.90 20.21
N THR A 59 -31.79 30.80 19.71
CA THR A 59 -30.91 31.97 19.50
C THR A 59 -29.76 31.70 18.52
N ALA A 60 -29.52 32.70 17.66
CA ALA A 60 -28.34 33.10 16.86
C ALA A 60 -27.45 32.09 16.10
N LYS A 61 -27.35 32.34 14.77
CA LYS A 61 -26.51 31.68 13.77
C LYS A 61 -25.04 32.08 13.86
N VAL A 62 -24.13 31.10 13.87
CA VAL A 62 -22.78 31.21 13.31
C VAL A 62 -22.73 30.28 12.10
N GLY A 63 -22.39 30.82 10.93
CA GLY A 63 -22.44 30.11 9.65
C GLY A 63 -21.36 29.04 9.54
N ILE A 64 -21.62 27.84 10.04
CA ILE A 64 -20.89 26.63 9.65
C ILE A 64 -21.39 26.29 8.24
N GLN A 65 -20.54 26.47 7.23
CA GLN A 65 -20.75 25.84 5.92
C GLN A 65 -20.60 24.33 6.10
N THR A 66 -21.67 23.71 6.58
CA THR A 66 -21.81 22.27 6.63
C THR A 66 -22.03 21.83 5.19
N LEU A 67 -20.98 21.30 4.55
CA LEU A 67 -21.14 20.59 3.28
C LEU A 67 -22.18 19.49 3.51
N THR A 68 -23.36 19.66 2.92
CA THR A 68 -24.43 18.66 2.96
C THR A 68 -23.97 17.47 2.11
N VAL A 69 -23.20 16.57 2.70
CA VAL A 69 -22.82 15.32 2.05
C VAL A 69 -24.07 14.46 1.99
N LYS A 70 -24.78 14.53 0.85
CA LYS A 70 -25.65 13.44 0.38
C LYS A 70 -24.89 12.14 0.65
N ARG A 71 -25.52 11.13 1.26
CA ARG A 71 -24.92 9.81 1.56
C ARG A 71 -24.32 9.19 0.29
N SER A 72 -23.13 9.62 -0.08
CA SER A 72 -22.36 9.11 -1.20
C SER A 72 -21.56 7.92 -0.67
N LYS A 73 -21.20 7.00 -1.57
CA LYS A 73 -20.28 5.90 -1.28
C LYS A 73 -18.95 6.35 -0.64
N ASP A 74 -18.62 7.64 -0.82
CA ASP A 74 -17.38 8.29 -0.41
C ASP A 74 -17.54 9.14 0.87
N GLY A 75 -18.71 9.14 1.52
CA GLY A 75 -18.94 9.91 2.75
C GLY A 75 -17.99 9.57 3.90
N TRP A 76 -17.33 8.41 3.86
CA TRP A 76 -16.31 8.03 4.83
C TRP A 76 -15.03 8.88 4.71
N PHE A 77 -14.81 9.59 3.61
CA PHE A 77 -13.66 10.48 3.45
C PHE A 77 -13.62 11.60 4.50
N LEU A 78 -14.77 12.03 5.03
CA LEU A 78 -14.87 13.03 6.09
C LEU A 78 -14.50 12.49 7.48
N GLN A 79 -14.21 11.21 7.64
CA GLN A 79 -13.86 10.67 8.95
C GLN A 79 -12.52 11.25 9.45
N GLY A 80 -12.57 11.95 10.58
CA GLY A 80 -11.41 12.57 11.22
C GLY A 80 -11.00 13.92 10.63
N THR A 81 -11.76 14.46 9.68
CA THR A 81 -11.52 15.83 9.16
C THR A 81 -11.99 16.87 10.18
N GLY A 82 -11.22 17.94 10.31
CA GLY A 82 -11.59 19.17 11.00
C GLY A 82 -12.13 20.19 10.01
N THR A 83 -11.59 21.41 10.08
CA THR A 83 -11.97 22.52 9.20
C THR A 83 -11.48 22.30 7.76
N HIS A 84 -12.29 22.72 6.80
CA HIS A 84 -11.87 22.81 5.40
C HIS A 84 -10.80 23.89 5.26
N LEU A 85 -9.66 23.56 4.68
CA LEU A 85 -8.55 24.49 4.48
C LEU A 85 -8.57 25.08 3.08
N LEU A 86 -8.67 24.23 2.05
CA LEU A 86 -8.73 24.67 0.66
C LEU A 86 -9.25 23.58 -0.28
N SER A 87 -9.60 24.00 -1.49
CA SER A 87 -9.97 23.12 -2.59
C SER A 87 -9.14 23.50 -3.82
N ILE A 88 -8.46 22.54 -4.41
CA ILE A 88 -7.65 22.72 -5.64
C ILE A 88 -8.42 22.07 -6.79
N GLN A 89 -8.75 22.81 -7.85
CA GLN A 89 -9.29 22.18 -9.05
C GLN A 89 -8.15 21.60 -9.89
N SER A 90 -8.35 20.43 -10.49
CA SER A 90 -7.32 19.80 -11.36
C SER A 90 -6.81 20.73 -12.46
N SER A 91 -7.69 21.55 -13.04
CA SER A 91 -7.35 22.52 -14.08
C SER A 91 -6.56 23.73 -13.59
N GLU A 92 -6.51 23.96 -12.28
CA GLU A 92 -5.79 25.09 -11.66
C GLU A 92 -4.38 24.70 -11.21
N VAL A 93 -4.02 23.41 -11.26
CA VAL A 93 -2.69 22.93 -10.87
C VAL A 93 -1.66 23.45 -11.88
N LYS A 94 -0.82 24.40 -11.43
CA LYS A 94 0.26 24.93 -12.25
C LYS A 94 1.38 23.90 -12.38
N SER A 95 1.82 23.66 -13.60
CA SER A 95 3.06 22.92 -13.85
C SER A 95 4.25 23.83 -13.56
N GLY A 96 5.27 23.34 -12.86
CA GLY A 96 6.57 24.02 -12.81
C GLY A 96 7.29 23.95 -14.16
N ASP A 97 8.48 24.56 -14.22
CA ASP A 97 9.30 24.62 -15.44
C ASP A 97 10.36 23.51 -15.52
N VAL A 98 10.69 22.90 -14.37
CA VAL A 98 11.70 21.83 -14.28
C VAL A 98 11.13 20.53 -14.86
N ALA A 99 11.78 19.98 -15.88
CA ALA A 99 11.43 18.68 -16.43
C ALA A 99 11.57 17.57 -15.36
N VAL A 100 10.63 16.64 -15.35
CA VAL A 100 10.66 15.50 -14.43
C VAL A 100 11.13 14.28 -15.20
N THR A 101 12.27 13.72 -14.81
CA THR A 101 12.89 12.58 -15.48
C THR A 101 13.18 11.43 -14.52
N SER A 102 13.22 10.21 -15.05
CA SER A 102 13.68 9.02 -14.34
C SER A 102 15.18 8.74 -14.50
N ASP A 103 15.90 9.50 -15.31
CA ASP A 103 17.33 9.30 -15.62
C ASP A 103 18.29 9.68 -14.46
N GLY A 104 17.81 10.40 -13.44
CA GLY A 104 18.62 10.82 -12.28
C GLY A 104 19.06 9.71 -11.32
N GLY A 105 18.80 8.44 -11.67
CA GLY A 105 19.10 7.29 -10.83
C GLY A 105 18.16 7.13 -9.63
N TYR A 106 18.49 6.17 -8.78
CA TYR A 106 17.77 5.88 -7.53
C TYR A 106 18.69 5.15 -6.53
N GLU A 107 18.33 5.24 -5.25
CA GLU A 107 18.96 4.51 -4.14
C GLU A 107 17.92 3.57 -3.51
N LEU A 108 18.29 2.31 -3.28
CA LEU A 108 17.45 1.38 -2.49
C LEU A 108 17.66 1.68 -1.00
N LEU A 109 16.65 2.26 -0.33
CA LEU A 109 16.72 2.51 1.11
C LEU A 109 16.49 1.24 1.93
N CYS A 110 15.45 0.49 1.55
CA CYS A 110 15.15 -0.81 2.16
C CYS A 110 14.20 -1.64 1.29
N SER A 111 14.14 -2.93 1.58
CA SER A 111 13.14 -3.85 1.06
C SER A 111 12.69 -4.83 2.15
N TYR A 112 11.53 -5.44 1.95
CA TYR A 112 11.00 -6.45 2.86
C TYR A 112 9.91 -7.29 2.22
N ASN A 113 9.69 -8.52 2.71
CA ASN A 113 8.48 -9.28 2.44
C ASN A 113 7.58 -9.30 3.65
N TRP A 114 6.28 -9.07 3.47
CA TRP A 114 5.31 -9.52 4.46
C TRP A 114 5.22 -11.04 4.44
N ILE A 115 5.08 -11.66 5.61
CA ILE A 115 4.86 -13.11 5.70
C ILE A 115 3.48 -13.44 6.30
N ILE A 116 2.95 -14.61 5.96
CA ILE A 116 1.62 -15.06 6.37
C ILE A 116 1.67 -15.56 7.82
N ARG A 117 1.52 -14.62 8.77
CA ARG A 117 1.44 -14.90 10.22
C ARG A 117 0.42 -14.00 10.94
N PRO A 118 -0.16 -14.46 12.07
CA PRO A 118 -1.06 -13.63 12.87
C PRO A 118 -0.39 -12.37 13.44
N GLN A 119 0.87 -12.50 13.89
CA GLN A 119 1.70 -11.36 14.23
C GLN A 119 2.19 -10.69 12.94
N PRO A 120 2.14 -9.35 12.82
CA PRO A 120 2.83 -8.63 11.77
C PRO A 120 4.32 -8.96 11.80
N THR A 121 4.78 -9.69 10.78
CA THR A 121 6.18 -10.13 10.66
C THR A 121 6.65 -9.90 9.23
N VAL A 122 7.92 -9.53 9.08
CA VAL A 122 8.57 -9.34 7.78
C VAL A 122 9.91 -10.07 7.69
N TYR A 123 10.26 -10.49 6.48
CA TYR A 123 11.65 -10.77 6.12
C TYR A 123 12.34 -9.51 5.64
N VAL A 124 13.56 -9.24 6.11
CA VAL A 124 14.40 -8.11 5.68
C VAL A 124 15.80 -8.65 5.33
N PRO A 125 16.38 -8.30 4.17
CA PRO A 125 15.82 -7.40 3.16
C PRO A 125 14.68 -8.04 2.34
N GLY A 126 14.41 -9.33 2.54
CA GLY A 126 13.45 -10.05 1.73
C GLY A 126 13.94 -10.31 0.30
N GLU A 127 13.11 -10.97 -0.48
CA GLU A 127 13.33 -11.27 -1.89
C GLU A 127 11.97 -11.42 -2.62
N PRO A 128 11.77 -10.79 -3.80
CA PRO A 128 10.57 -11.01 -4.60
C PRO A 128 10.45 -12.47 -5.07
N PRO A 129 9.23 -12.95 -5.40
CA PRO A 129 9.06 -14.17 -6.16
C PRO A 129 9.88 -14.18 -7.45
N ARG A 130 10.30 -15.35 -7.92
CA ARG A 130 11.06 -15.53 -9.16
C ARG A 130 10.11 -15.87 -10.30
N LEU A 131 10.28 -15.25 -11.47
CA LEU A 131 9.53 -15.63 -12.66
C LEU A 131 9.87 -17.06 -13.08
N VAL A 132 8.86 -17.83 -13.45
CA VAL A 132 9.05 -19.19 -13.97
C VAL A 132 8.40 -19.40 -15.31
N THR A 133 9.04 -20.24 -16.12
CA THR A 133 8.57 -20.58 -17.46
C THR A 133 7.42 -21.57 -17.38
N ARG A 134 6.35 -21.30 -18.13
CA ARG A 134 5.18 -22.18 -18.23
C ARG A 134 4.92 -22.57 -19.69
N SER A 135 4.57 -23.83 -19.90
CA SER A 135 4.08 -24.30 -21.19
C SER A 135 2.71 -23.68 -21.50
N LEU A 136 2.51 -23.25 -22.75
CA LEU A 136 1.28 -22.62 -23.21
C LEU A 136 0.55 -23.55 -24.22
N PRO A 137 -0.80 -23.53 -24.25
CA PRO A 137 -1.67 -22.70 -23.43
C PRO A 137 -1.74 -23.14 -21.97
N MET A 138 -1.80 -22.18 -21.05
CA MET A 138 -1.94 -22.42 -19.61
C MET A 138 -3.30 -21.90 -19.16
N ARG A 139 -4.06 -22.72 -18.41
CA ARG A 139 -5.34 -22.29 -17.83
C ARG A 139 -5.19 -22.08 -16.33
N VAL A 140 -5.67 -20.92 -15.85
CA VAL A 140 -5.75 -20.61 -14.42
C VAL A 140 -7.21 -20.41 -14.01
N SER A 141 -7.47 -20.60 -12.72
CA SER A 141 -8.78 -20.30 -12.12
C SER A 141 -9.04 -18.78 -12.09
N PRO A 142 -10.31 -18.34 -12.10
CA PRO A 142 -10.63 -16.96 -11.76
C PRO A 142 -10.14 -16.60 -10.36
N ASP A 143 -9.73 -15.36 -10.16
CA ASP A 143 -9.31 -14.86 -8.85
C ASP A 143 -10.44 -15.06 -7.83
N SER A 144 -10.08 -15.53 -6.63
CA SER A 144 -11.05 -15.82 -5.58
C SER A 144 -10.41 -15.71 -4.20
N GLY A 145 -11.25 -15.41 -3.21
CA GLY A 145 -10.81 -15.28 -1.82
C GLY A 145 -10.53 -13.84 -1.41
N ALA A 146 -9.87 -13.70 -0.27
CA ALA A 146 -9.59 -12.41 0.35
C ALA A 146 -8.23 -11.88 -0.11
N HIS A 147 -8.23 -10.79 -0.86
CA HIS A 147 -7.01 -10.11 -1.35
C HIS A 147 -6.78 -8.80 -0.61
N PHE A 148 -5.53 -8.39 -0.47
CA PHE A 148 -5.18 -7.12 0.15
C PHE A 148 -5.30 -5.98 -0.86
N ILE A 149 -6.04 -4.93 -0.50
CA ILE A 149 -6.01 -3.65 -1.23
C ILE A 149 -4.79 -2.84 -0.77
N ASP A 150 -4.49 -2.89 0.52
CA ASP A 150 -3.30 -2.31 1.13
C ASP A 150 -2.82 -3.23 2.27
N GLN A 151 -1.80 -4.03 1.98
CA GLN A 151 -1.25 -5.00 2.91
C GLN A 151 -0.60 -4.32 4.13
N ASN A 152 0.02 -3.15 3.95
CA ASN A 152 0.70 -2.43 5.01
C ASN A 152 -0.32 -1.85 5.99
N SER A 153 -1.36 -1.18 5.49
CA SER A 153 -2.46 -0.68 6.33
C SER A 153 -3.29 -1.80 6.95
N PHE A 154 -3.38 -2.98 6.34
CA PHE A 154 -4.01 -4.13 6.98
C PHE A 154 -3.21 -4.64 8.18
N ARG A 155 -1.89 -4.80 8.03
CA ARG A 155 -1.02 -5.39 9.06
C ARG A 155 -0.68 -4.41 10.17
N VAL A 156 -0.53 -3.12 9.85
CA VAL A 156 -0.17 -2.04 10.79
C VAL A 156 -1.11 -0.84 10.60
N PRO A 157 -2.40 -0.96 10.98
CA PRO A 157 -3.43 0.04 10.63
C PRO A 157 -3.23 1.41 11.27
N LYS A 158 -2.47 1.48 12.37
CA LYS A 158 -2.17 2.74 13.06
C LYS A 158 -1.00 3.49 12.40
N TYR A 159 0.02 2.76 11.93
CA TYR A 159 1.25 3.31 11.36
C TYR A 159 1.68 2.51 10.12
N PRO A 160 1.01 2.67 8.96
CA PRO A 160 1.27 1.87 7.76
C PRO A 160 2.72 1.95 7.25
N PHE A 161 3.47 3.00 7.59
CA PHE A 161 4.89 3.14 7.23
C PHE A 161 5.86 2.59 8.28
N GLU A 162 5.43 2.18 9.47
CA GLU A 162 6.34 1.71 10.55
C GLU A 162 7.30 0.60 10.06
N VAL A 163 6.80 -0.31 9.21
CA VAL A 163 7.60 -1.39 8.60
C VAL A 163 8.81 -0.89 7.81
N VAL A 164 8.74 0.29 7.17
CA VAL A 164 9.86 0.89 6.44
C VAL A 164 11.01 1.20 7.41
N PHE A 165 10.70 1.75 8.57
CA PHE A 165 11.69 2.09 9.60
C PHE A 165 12.30 0.85 10.24
N GLN A 166 11.51 -0.20 10.43
CA GLN A 166 12.02 -1.49 10.88
C GLN A 166 12.97 -2.12 9.86
N ALA A 167 12.65 -2.03 8.57
CA ALA A 167 13.52 -2.55 7.51
C ALA A 167 14.82 -1.73 7.36
N ILE A 168 14.73 -0.39 7.44
CA ILE A 168 15.90 0.49 7.40
C ILE A 168 16.83 0.25 8.60
N ASN A 169 16.29 0.00 9.80
CA ASN A 169 17.13 -0.35 10.95
C ASN A 169 18.01 -1.59 10.73
N VAL A 170 17.65 -2.48 9.80
CA VAL A 170 18.47 -3.64 9.43
C VAL A 170 19.38 -3.33 8.25
N MET A 171 18.85 -2.70 7.20
CA MET A 171 19.58 -2.53 5.93
C MET A 171 20.46 -1.28 5.88
N ASN A 172 20.04 -0.20 6.54
CA ASN A 172 20.72 1.08 6.52
C ASN A 172 20.54 1.81 7.88
N PRO A 173 21.08 1.27 8.97
CA PRO A 173 20.81 1.72 10.35
C PRO A 173 21.27 3.15 10.65
N THR A 174 22.16 3.70 9.82
CA THR A 174 22.69 5.07 9.91
C THR A 174 21.87 6.07 9.11
N PHE A 175 20.95 5.62 8.26
CA PHE A 175 20.15 6.51 7.43
C PHE A 175 19.27 7.42 8.29
N LYS A 176 19.23 8.71 7.91
CA LYS A 176 18.38 9.73 8.51
C LYS A 176 17.45 10.30 7.45
N PHE A 177 16.25 10.69 7.85
CA PHE A 177 15.22 11.19 6.95
C PHE A 177 15.20 12.73 6.89
N ASN A 178 16.15 13.41 7.52
CA ASN A 178 16.19 14.88 7.60
C ASN A 178 16.20 15.57 6.23
N ASP A 179 16.88 14.96 5.26
CA ASP A 179 17.03 15.50 3.91
C ASP A 179 15.94 15.03 2.93
N LEU A 180 14.95 14.27 3.40
CA LEU A 180 13.83 13.83 2.57
C LEU A 180 12.71 14.85 2.54
N ASP A 181 12.25 15.21 1.34
CA ASP A 181 11.11 16.11 1.15
C ASP A 181 9.79 15.38 1.29
N VAL A 182 9.70 14.16 0.75
CA VAL A 182 8.46 13.38 0.68
C VAL A 182 8.72 11.90 0.96
N LEU A 183 7.94 11.31 1.86
CA LEU A 183 7.80 9.86 2.03
C LEU A 183 6.39 9.45 1.63
N THR A 184 6.26 8.59 0.61
CA THR A 184 4.95 8.22 0.07
C THR A 184 4.96 6.80 -0.49
N ASN A 185 3.83 6.39 -1.07
CA ASN A 185 3.73 5.16 -1.84
C ASN A 185 3.37 5.46 -3.30
N ARG A 186 3.74 4.52 -4.17
CA ARG A 186 3.52 4.58 -5.61
C ARG A 186 2.06 4.74 -6.00
N ASN A 187 1.10 4.21 -5.23
CA ASN A 187 -0.32 4.36 -5.55
C ASN A 187 -0.82 5.79 -5.31
N SER A 188 -0.42 6.43 -4.20
CA SER A 188 -0.74 7.83 -3.94
C SER A 188 -0.23 8.75 -5.06
N LEU A 189 1.01 8.55 -5.53
CA LEU A 189 1.56 9.32 -6.65
C LEU A 189 0.78 9.11 -7.96
N ARG A 190 0.30 7.88 -8.23
CA ARG A 190 -0.55 7.61 -9.40
C ARG A 190 -1.89 8.34 -9.34
N HIS A 191 -2.52 8.42 -8.16
CA HIS A 191 -3.75 9.17 -7.97
C HIS A 191 -3.53 10.67 -8.21
N LEU A 192 -2.44 11.23 -7.68
CA LEU A 192 -2.08 12.63 -7.91
C LEU A 192 -1.77 12.90 -9.39
N LEU A 193 -1.05 12.00 -10.06
CA LEU A 193 -0.77 12.11 -11.50
C LEU A 193 -2.05 12.08 -12.34
N ASP A 194 -2.97 11.16 -12.06
CA ASP A 194 -4.27 11.13 -12.76
C ASP A 194 -5.06 12.42 -12.47
N PHE A 195 -5.07 12.91 -11.22
CA PHE A 195 -5.71 14.18 -10.87
C PHE A 195 -5.14 15.35 -11.67
N CYS A 196 -3.81 15.48 -11.78
CA CYS A 196 -3.14 16.50 -12.59
C CYS A 196 -3.43 16.37 -14.10
N ARG A 197 -3.86 15.19 -14.57
CA ARG A 197 -4.35 14.98 -15.95
C ARG A 197 -5.83 15.32 -16.13
N GLY A 198 -6.51 15.82 -15.10
CA GLY A 198 -7.96 15.98 -15.10
C GLY A 198 -8.71 14.64 -15.14
N LYS A 199 -8.09 13.57 -14.64
CA LYS A 199 -8.66 12.21 -14.55
C LYS A 199 -8.82 11.81 -13.09
N CYS A 200 -9.89 11.07 -12.80
CA CYS A 200 -10.09 10.42 -11.52
C CYS A 200 -10.81 9.13 -11.84
N ARG A 201 -10.11 7.99 -11.83
CA ARG A 201 -10.73 6.69 -12.13
C ARG A 201 -11.62 6.26 -10.96
N ASP A 202 -11.07 6.43 -9.77
CA ASP A 202 -11.71 6.14 -8.50
C ASP A 202 -11.46 7.30 -7.55
N SER A 203 -12.49 7.65 -6.78
CA SER A 203 -12.37 8.56 -5.66
C SER A 203 -11.26 8.08 -4.72
N PHE A 204 -10.38 8.97 -4.27
CA PHE A 204 -9.26 8.60 -3.40
C PHE A 204 -9.14 9.54 -2.21
N ARG A 205 -8.56 9.02 -1.13
CA ARG A 205 -8.19 9.77 0.07
C ARG A 205 -6.74 9.47 0.45
N ILE A 206 -6.04 10.53 0.83
CA ILE A 206 -4.71 10.48 1.42
C ILE A 206 -4.71 11.26 2.73
N ASP A 207 -4.06 10.69 3.74
CA ASP A 207 -3.77 11.39 4.98
C ASP A 207 -2.33 11.93 4.89
N LEU A 208 -2.15 13.19 5.29
CA LEU A 208 -0.93 13.97 5.11
C LEU A 208 -0.36 14.35 6.47
N TYR A 209 0.93 14.16 6.66
CA TYR A 209 1.62 14.48 7.91
C TYR A 209 2.93 15.18 7.62
N LEU A 210 3.32 16.11 8.48
CA LEU A 210 4.65 16.72 8.41
C LEU A 210 5.48 16.27 9.60
N VAL A 211 6.59 15.61 9.32
CA VAL A 211 7.62 15.24 10.31
C VAL A 211 8.86 16.07 10.00
N GLN A 212 9.17 17.04 10.86
CA GLN A 212 10.13 18.11 10.55
C GLN A 212 9.82 18.76 9.19
N ASN A 213 10.64 18.52 8.17
CA ASN A 213 10.44 19.03 6.82
C ASN A 213 9.87 17.98 5.84
N THR A 214 9.78 16.72 6.25
CA THR A 214 9.35 15.61 5.39
C THR A 214 7.83 15.49 5.39
N LEU A 215 7.22 15.59 4.21
CA LEU A 215 5.80 15.28 3.99
C LEU A 215 5.62 13.76 3.89
N VAL A 216 4.93 13.18 4.86
CA VAL A 216 4.52 11.76 4.82
C VAL A 216 3.09 11.66 4.28
N ILE A 217 2.90 10.87 3.22
CA ILE A 217 1.61 10.69 2.54
C ILE A 217 1.15 9.25 2.68
N GLU A 218 0.09 9.05 3.44
CA GLU A 218 -0.54 7.74 3.64
C GLU A 218 -1.74 7.56 2.73
N ARG A 219 -1.77 6.43 2.01
CA ARG A 219 -2.97 5.98 1.32
C ARG A 219 -4.02 5.59 2.36
N ARG A 220 -5.26 6.05 2.19
CA ARG A 220 -6.39 5.57 2.98
C ARG A 220 -7.39 4.88 2.10
N GLU A 221 -7.75 3.67 2.50
CA GLU A 221 -8.75 2.85 1.85
C GLU A 221 -9.92 2.59 2.78
N ARG A 222 -11.13 2.47 2.22
CA ARG A 222 -12.33 2.15 3.00
C ARG A 222 -12.22 0.77 3.66
N SER A 223 -11.62 -0.16 2.93
CA SER A 223 -11.31 -1.51 3.36
C SER A 223 -9.90 -1.82 2.90
N THR A 224 -9.10 -2.43 3.78
CA THR A 224 -7.73 -2.86 3.46
C THR A 224 -7.70 -4.23 2.77
N LYS A 225 -8.86 -4.89 2.67
CA LYS A 225 -9.09 -6.14 1.95
C LYS A 225 -10.31 -6.06 1.05
N GLU A 226 -10.29 -6.83 -0.02
CA GLU A 226 -11.47 -7.17 -0.81
C GLU A 226 -11.70 -8.68 -0.82
N MET A 227 -12.96 -9.06 -1.05
CA MET A 227 -13.37 -10.45 -1.21
C MET A 227 -13.81 -10.64 -2.65
N ILE A 228 -13.02 -11.39 -3.42
CA ILE A 228 -13.35 -11.77 -4.80
C ILE A 228 -14.07 -13.11 -4.74
N ARG A 229 -15.26 -13.19 -5.34
CA ARG A 229 -16.16 -14.33 -5.17
C ARG A 229 -15.90 -15.48 -6.17
N GLY A 230 -14.97 -15.32 -7.11
CA GLY A 230 -14.65 -16.35 -8.11
C GLY A 230 -15.70 -16.53 -9.22
N TYR A 231 -16.80 -15.77 -9.19
CA TYR A 231 -17.86 -15.76 -10.21
C TYR A 231 -18.27 -14.31 -10.53
N GLY A 232 -18.72 -14.07 -11.76
CA GLY A 232 -19.25 -12.77 -12.22
C GLY A 232 -18.24 -11.61 -12.16
N ASN A 233 -17.50 -11.39 -13.25
CA ASN A 233 -16.47 -10.33 -13.40
C ASN A 233 -15.19 -10.47 -12.56
N SER A 234 -14.88 -11.66 -12.04
CA SER A 234 -13.58 -11.91 -11.39
C SER A 234 -12.43 -11.80 -12.40
N GLY A 235 -11.31 -11.24 -11.95
CA GLY A 235 -10.07 -11.14 -12.70
C GLY A 235 -9.34 -12.49 -12.81
N PHE A 236 -8.16 -12.45 -13.41
CA PHE A 236 -7.22 -13.59 -13.45
C PHE A 236 -5.81 -13.10 -13.07
N GLY A 237 -5.70 -11.95 -12.40
CA GLY A 237 -4.44 -11.28 -12.16
C GLY A 237 -3.62 -12.03 -11.11
N HIS A 238 -4.22 -12.26 -9.94
CA HIS A 238 -3.56 -12.95 -8.84
C HIS A 238 -3.26 -14.40 -9.19
N SER A 239 -4.21 -15.09 -9.80
CA SER A 239 -4.05 -16.50 -10.20
C SER A 239 -3.00 -16.66 -11.30
N PHE A 240 -2.86 -15.67 -12.19
CA PHE A 240 -1.79 -15.66 -13.18
C PHE A 240 -0.43 -15.38 -12.55
N GLU A 241 -0.33 -14.41 -11.64
CA GLU A 241 0.89 -14.09 -10.89
C GLU A 241 1.39 -15.32 -10.12
N GLU A 242 0.52 -15.99 -9.37
CA GLU A 242 0.83 -17.24 -8.67
C GLU A 242 1.26 -18.34 -9.65
N ALA A 243 0.62 -18.43 -10.81
CA ALA A 243 0.99 -19.42 -11.81
C ALA A 243 2.37 -19.14 -12.43
N VAL A 244 2.80 -17.90 -12.62
CA VAL A 244 4.07 -17.57 -13.30
C VAL A 244 5.20 -17.17 -12.37
N THR A 245 5.02 -17.36 -11.07
CA THR A 245 6.05 -17.08 -10.06
C THR A 245 6.25 -18.23 -9.09
N GLU A 246 7.43 -18.26 -8.48
CA GLU A 246 7.78 -19.18 -7.40
C GLU A 246 8.44 -18.43 -6.25
N ALA A 247 8.12 -18.82 -5.02
CA ALA A 247 8.77 -18.23 -3.85
C ALA A 247 10.27 -18.59 -3.82
N PRO A 248 11.15 -17.67 -3.36
CA PRO A 248 12.56 -18.00 -3.16
C PRO A 248 12.74 -19.17 -2.17
N PRO A 249 13.85 -19.93 -2.28
CA PRO A 249 14.13 -21.04 -1.36
C PRO A 249 14.02 -20.65 0.11
N GLY A 250 13.26 -21.43 0.88
CA GLY A 250 13.03 -21.15 2.31
C GLY A 250 12.13 -19.95 2.62
N MET A 251 11.42 -19.40 1.62
CA MET A 251 10.55 -18.23 1.76
C MET A 251 9.12 -18.49 1.24
N ALA A 252 8.64 -19.74 1.30
CA ALA A 252 7.31 -20.12 0.83
C ALA A 252 6.14 -19.42 1.57
N ASP A 253 6.39 -18.77 2.72
CA ASP A 253 5.38 -18.07 3.51
C ASP A 253 5.28 -16.56 3.20
N ILE A 254 5.92 -16.07 2.14
CA ILE A 254 5.81 -14.67 1.70
C ILE A 254 4.43 -14.36 1.14
N ALA A 255 3.98 -13.12 1.35
CA ALA A 255 2.67 -12.62 0.92
C ALA A 255 2.76 -11.41 -0.02
N GLY A 256 3.96 -10.87 -0.26
CA GLY A 256 4.18 -9.68 -1.07
C GLY A 256 5.53 -9.05 -0.74
N HIS A 257 6.28 -8.62 -1.75
CA HIS A 257 7.59 -7.99 -1.60
C HIS A 257 7.49 -6.49 -1.86
N HIS A 258 8.08 -5.69 -0.98
CA HIS A 258 8.04 -4.24 -1.05
C HIS A 258 9.45 -3.66 -1.06
N ARG A 259 9.61 -2.56 -1.78
CA ARG A 259 10.83 -1.75 -1.81
C ARG A 259 10.51 -0.31 -1.50
N VAL A 260 11.49 0.40 -0.96
CA VAL A 260 11.50 1.86 -0.83
C VAL A 260 12.71 2.39 -1.57
N LEU A 261 12.47 3.09 -2.68
CA LEU A 261 13.52 3.77 -3.41
C LEU A 261 13.53 5.25 -3.04
N ARG A 262 14.72 5.82 -2.92
CA ARG A 262 14.95 7.27 -2.89
C ARG A 262 15.37 7.73 -4.27
N TYR A 263 14.74 8.77 -4.79
CA TYR A 263 15.11 9.39 -6.06
C TYR A 263 14.61 10.83 -6.16
N ASP A 264 15.18 11.60 -7.09
CA ASP A 264 14.69 12.92 -7.44
C ASP A 264 13.37 12.82 -8.22
N LEU A 265 12.39 13.62 -7.80
CA LEU A 265 11.14 13.83 -8.52
C LEU A 265 10.97 15.32 -8.82
N GLY A 266 11.68 15.81 -9.84
CA GLY A 266 11.59 17.20 -10.29
C GLY A 266 12.11 18.18 -9.24
N GLY A 267 13.24 17.85 -8.61
CA GLY A 267 13.87 18.63 -7.54
C GLY A 267 13.41 18.28 -6.13
N LEU A 268 12.44 17.36 -5.97
CA LEU A 268 12.02 16.84 -4.67
C LEU A 268 12.71 15.53 -4.36
N ASN A 269 13.44 15.45 -3.26
CA ASN A 269 14.04 14.21 -2.77
C ASN A 269 12.95 13.31 -2.16
N CYS A 270 12.52 12.30 -2.93
CA CYS A 270 11.37 11.46 -2.60
C CYS A 270 11.79 10.05 -2.21
N ALA A 271 11.27 9.54 -1.09
CA ALA A 271 11.26 8.12 -0.75
C ALA A 271 9.90 7.51 -1.11
N VAL A 272 9.90 6.55 -2.04
CA VAL A 272 8.67 5.98 -2.60
C VAL A 272 8.62 4.48 -2.36
N ARG A 273 7.62 4.05 -1.60
CA ARG A 273 7.31 2.64 -1.37
C ARG A 273 6.46 2.04 -2.49
N PHE A 274 6.82 0.86 -2.95
CA PHE A 274 6.02 0.09 -3.91
C PHE A 274 6.20 -1.42 -3.70
N GLU A 275 5.27 -2.18 -4.27
CA GLU A 275 5.32 -3.63 -4.37
C GLU A 275 6.02 -4.03 -5.68
N VAL A 276 6.81 -5.10 -5.61
CA VAL A 276 7.46 -5.76 -6.75
C VAL A 276 6.91 -7.17 -6.85
N ASP A 277 6.33 -7.50 -8.00
CA ASP A 277 5.61 -8.77 -8.20
C ASP A 277 6.59 -9.93 -8.38
N ALA A 278 7.70 -9.69 -9.08
CA ALA A 278 8.74 -10.69 -9.28
C ALA A 278 10.12 -10.11 -9.58
N VAL A 279 11.13 -10.98 -9.57
CA VAL A 279 12.40 -10.76 -10.24
C VAL A 279 12.47 -11.48 -11.57
N HIS A 280 12.98 -10.77 -12.58
CA HIS A 280 13.35 -11.33 -13.86
C HIS A 280 14.75 -11.94 -13.77
N GLY A 281 14.84 -13.26 -13.88
CA GLY A 281 16.12 -13.93 -14.07
C GLY A 281 16.62 -13.69 -15.49
N MET A 282 17.90 -13.32 -15.64
CA MET A 282 18.58 -13.60 -16.89
C MET A 282 18.53 -15.12 -17.09
N PRO A 283 18.26 -15.64 -18.30
CA PRO A 283 18.41 -17.07 -18.53
C PRO A 283 19.83 -17.45 -18.12
N GLU A 284 19.96 -18.39 -17.20
CA GLU A 284 21.21 -19.10 -17.00
C GLU A 284 21.63 -19.57 -18.40
N ALA A 285 22.77 -19.07 -18.87
CA ALA A 285 23.36 -19.56 -20.10
C ALA A 285 23.45 -21.08 -19.97
N GLU A 286 22.97 -21.74 -21.01
CA GLU A 286 22.90 -23.18 -21.17
C GLU A 286 24.13 -23.86 -20.52
N ASN A 287 23.86 -24.84 -19.66
CA ASN A 287 24.85 -25.80 -19.17
C ASN A 287 25.50 -26.49 -20.38
N ASN A 288 26.54 -25.89 -20.94
CA ASN A 288 27.60 -26.63 -21.60
C ASN A 288 28.42 -27.26 -20.49
N SER A 289 28.00 -28.45 -20.06
CA SER A 289 28.79 -29.38 -19.28
C SER A 289 30.03 -29.79 -20.09
N GLN A 290 31.06 -28.94 -20.08
CA GLN A 290 32.44 -29.39 -20.21
C GLN A 290 33.00 -29.52 -18.80
N GLN A 291 32.92 -30.75 -18.32
CA GLN A 291 33.71 -31.30 -17.23
C GLN A 291 35.17 -30.87 -17.40
N THR A 292 35.65 -30.05 -16.47
CA THR A 292 37.07 -29.96 -16.15
C THR A 292 37.19 -29.97 -14.63
N ASP A 293 37.64 -31.12 -14.12
CA ASP A 293 37.97 -31.36 -12.73
C ASP A 293 39.16 -30.48 -12.32
N ILE A 294 38.98 -29.55 -11.36
CA ILE A 294 40.08 -28.97 -10.57
C ILE A 294 39.61 -28.79 -9.11
N PRO A 295 40.48 -29.06 -8.10
CA PRO A 295 40.07 -29.51 -6.77
C PRO A 295 39.51 -28.46 -5.80
N LEU A 296 38.71 -29.01 -4.89
CA LEU A 296 38.05 -28.45 -3.71
C LEU A 296 39.03 -27.86 -2.67
N GLU A 297 39.36 -26.57 -2.76
CA GLU A 297 39.90 -25.79 -1.63
C GLU A 297 39.29 -24.38 -1.61
N SER A 298 38.20 -24.20 -0.84
CA SER A 298 37.74 -22.91 -0.25
C SER A 298 36.39 -23.01 0.47
N SER A 299 35.78 -24.21 0.53
CA SER A 299 34.45 -24.42 1.11
C SER A 299 34.37 -24.39 2.65
N VAL A 300 35.47 -24.11 3.35
CA VAL A 300 35.48 -23.94 4.82
C VAL A 300 35.37 -22.49 5.28
N ASP A 301 35.77 -21.51 4.48
CA ASP A 301 35.70 -20.08 4.88
C ASP A 301 34.29 -19.48 4.72
N GLN A 302 33.47 -20.02 3.83
CA GLN A 302 32.07 -19.58 3.66
C GLN A 302 31.11 -20.13 4.73
N LEU A 303 31.46 -21.26 5.37
CA LEU A 303 30.68 -21.83 6.46
C LEU A 303 30.98 -21.12 7.80
N SER A 304 32.20 -20.64 7.99
CA SER A 304 32.59 -19.82 9.16
C SER A 304 31.82 -18.50 9.20
N HIS A 305 31.66 -17.80 8.07
CA HIS A 305 30.83 -16.59 7.98
C HIS A 305 29.32 -16.83 8.15
N SER A 306 28.86 -18.06 7.90
CA SER A 306 27.45 -18.44 8.10
C SER A 306 27.14 -18.83 9.55
N LEU A 307 28.17 -19.20 10.34
CA LEU A 307 28.06 -19.58 11.75
C LEU A 307 28.35 -18.41 12.72
N GLU A 308 29.08 -17.38 12.29
CA GLU A 308 29.31 -16.16 13.09
C GLU A 308 28.05 -15.28 13.27
N ASN A 309 26.99 -15.52 12.48
CA ASN A 309 25.69 -14.86 12.64
C ASN A 309 24.71 -15.61 13.57
N VAL A 310 25.15 -16.69 14.23
CA VAL A 310 24.42 -17.32 15.35
C VAL A 310 24.96 -16.79 16.67
N ALA A 311 25.02 -15.46 16.81
CA ALA A 311 25.15 -14.85 18.12
C ALA A 311 23.77 -14.87 18.79
N VAL A 312 23.59 -15.75 19.79
CA VAL A 312 22.54 -15.64 20.80
C VAL A 312 22.84 -14.38 21.61
N GLY A 313 22.43 -13.23 21.06
CA GLY A 313 22.60 -11.92 21.65
C GLY A 313 21.71 -11.77 22.87
N SER A 314 22.36 -11.73 24.04
CA SER A 314 21.81 -11.41 25.35
C SER A 314 20.77 -10.28 25.30
N SER A 315 19.65 -10.51 25.98
CA SER A 315 18.63 -9.53 26.35
C SER A 315 19.23 -8.17 26.74
N LYS A 316 19.22 -7.22 25.80
CA LYS A 316 19.22 -5.79 26.11
C LYS A 316 17.86 -5.24 25.70
N GLN A 317 17.09 -4.88 26.72
CA GLN A 317 15.76 -4.28 26.74
C GLN A 317 15.05 -4.17 25.38
N ARG A 318 14.17 -5.14 25.11
CA ARG A 318 13.09 -4.96 24.13
C ARG A 318 12.13 -3.93 24.70
N HIS A 319 12.07 -2.74 24.11
CA HIS A 319 10.95 -1.82 24.34
C HIS A 319 9.70 -2.42 23.69
N SER A 320 9.00 -3.30 24.40
CA SER A 320 7.68 -3.78 24.01
C SER A 320 6.65 -2.71 24.36
N TYR A 321 6.02 -2.15 23.34
CA TYR A 321 4.98 -1.14 23.49
C TYR A 321 3.65 -1.78 23.91
N PRO A 322 3.00 -1.31 24.98
CA PRO A 322 1.64 -1.71 25.28
C PRO A 322 0.69 -1.18 24.20
N GLY A 323 0.03 -2.08 23.46
CA GLY A 323 -1.14 -1.74 22.63
C GLY A 323 -0.94 -1.61 21.12
N ALA A 324 0.28 -1.74 20.60
CA ALA A 324 0.54 -1.90 19.16
C ALA A 324 1.38 -3.16 18.94
N ARG A 325 0.89 -4.09 18.10
CA ARG A 325 1.70 -5.23 17.66
C ARG A 325 2.83 -4.69 16.78
N SER A 326 3.97 -4.37 17.38
CA SER A 326 5.17 -3.94 16.67
C SER A 326 5.54 -4.98 15.62
N VAL A 327 5.97 -4.53 14.44
CA VAL A 327 6.37 -5.43 13.36
C VAL A 327 7.59 -6.24 13.78
N GLN A 328 7.51 -7.56 13.72
CA GLN A 328 8.64 -8.44 13.96
C GLN A 328 9.49 -8.54 12.70
N VAL A 329 10.81 -8.43 12.84
CA VAL A 329 11.75 -8.57 11.72
C VAL A 329 12.50 -9.90 11.84
N ILE A 330 12.63 -10.60 10.72
CA ILE A 330 13.48 -11.78 10.56
C ILE A 330 14.46 -11.49 9.42
N THR A 331 15.76 -11.62 9.67
CA THR A 331 16.76 -11.40 8.63
C THR A 331 16.75 -12.57 7.63
N ARG A 332 16.32 -12.33 6.40
CA ARG A 332 16.24 -13.33 5.31
C ARG A 332 16.03 -12.66 3.95
N GLY A 333 16.53 -13.30 2.89
CA GLY A 333 16.45 -12.83 1.50
C GLY A 333 17.68 -12.03 1.08
N THR A 334 17.80 -11.76 -0.22
CA THR A 334 19.04 -11.25 -0.84
C THR A 334 18.93 -9.84 -1.44
N ALA A 335 17.74 -9.24 -1.48
CA ALA A 335 17.51 -7.91 -2.08
C ALA A 335 18.08 -7.76 -3.53
N PRO A 336 17.63 -8.57 -4.50
CA PRO A 336 18.18 -8.56 -5.86
C PRO A 336 18.14 -7.15 -6.49
N PRO A 337 19.05 -6.81 -7.43
CA PRO A 337 19.13 -5.48 -8.01
C PRO A 337 17.79 -4.97 -8.54
N GLN A 338 17.54 -3.67 -8.40
CA GLN A 338 16.31 -3.04 -8.92
C GLN A 338 16.17 -3.17 -10.44
N THR A 339 17.29 -3.30 -11.16
CA THR A 339 17.32 -3.58 -12.60
C THR A 339 16.67 -4.92 -12.97
N GLN A 340 16.44 -5.82 -12.02
CA GLN A 340 15.73 -7.10 -12.24
C GLN A 340 14.26 -7.05 -11.83
N ALA A 341 13.76 -5.94 -11.29
CA ALA A 341 12.37 -5.86 -10.81
C ALA A 341 11.37 -5.98 -11.98
N ALA A 342 10.35 -6.81 -11.79
CA ALA A 342 9.30 -7.04 -12.76
C ALA A 342 7.90 -6.79 -12.18
N GLU A 343 7.04 -6.22 -13.02
CA GLU A 343 5.60 -6.10 -12.78
C GLU A 343 4.86 -7.10 -13.67
N ILE A 344 3.85 -7.78 -13.13
CA ILE A 344 3.08 -8.82 -13.83
C ILE A 344 1.65 -8.31 -14.09
N LYS A 345 1.15 -8.51 -15.31
CA LYS A 345 -0.22 -8.14 -15.70
C LYS A 345 -0.90 -9.23 -16.51
N SER A 346 -2.10 -9.64 -16.07
CA SER A 346 -3.05 -10.37 -16.91
C SER A 346 -3.76 -9.42 -17.88
N ILE A 347 -3.77 -9.75 -19.16
CA ILE A 347 -4.30 -8.92 -20.26
C ILE A 347 -5.35 -9.72 -21.05
N ARG A 348 -6.60 -9.22 -21.10
CA ARG A 348 -7.65 -9.77 -21.98
C ARG A 348 -7.43 -9.32 -23.45
N ARG A 349 -8.12 -9.96 -24.40
CA ARG A 349 -8.23 -9.45 -25.80
C ARG A 349 -8.72 -7.99 -25.77
N ASN A 350 -8.00 -7.07 -26.44
CA ASN A 350 -8.17 -5.60 -26.35
C ASN A 350 -7.91 -5.00 -24.95
N GLY A 351 -6.99 -5.59 -24.19
CA GLY A 351 -6.66 -5.13 -22.84
C GLY A 351 -6.00 -3.75 -22.78
N LYS A 352 -5.59 -3.35 -21.56
CA LYS A 352 -5.12 -1.99 -21.27
C LYS A 352 -3.93 -1.61 -22.18
N PRO A 353 -3.96 -0.43 -22.83
CA PRO A 353 -2.82 0.04 -23.61
C PRO A 353 -1.61 0.23 -22.69
N LEU A 354 -0.41 0.01 -23.24
CA LEU A 354 0.84 0.10 -22.49
C LEU A 354 0.96 1.43 -21.73
N SER A 355 0.56 2.54 -22.35
CA SER A 355 0.55 3.88 -21.76
C SER A 355 -0.26 4.03 -20.45
N MET A 356 -1.23 3.14 -20.18
CA MET A 356 -1.98 3.11 -18.92
C MET A 356 -1.30 2.28 -17.83
N ILE A 357 -0.32 1.45 -18.19
CA ILE A 357 0.45 0.57 -17.30
C ILE A 357 1.77 1.27 -16.90
N LEU A 358 2.45 1.90 -17.87
CA LEU A 358 3.74 2.58 -17.68
C LEU A 358 3.82 3.52 -16.46
N PRO A 359 2.80 4.34 -16.10
CA PRO A 359 2.91 5.20 -14.92
C PRO A 359 3.19 4.41 -13.62
N GLN A 360 2.68 3.18 -13.52
CA GLN A 360 2.91 2.32 -12.37
C GLN A 360 4.37 1.87 -12.26
N LEU A 361 4.98 1.51 -13.39
CA LEU A 361 6.37 1.07 -13.47
C LEU A 361 7.31 2.27 -13.33
N TRP A 362 6.96 3.42 -13.90
CA TRP A 362 7.73 4.65 -13.84
C TRP A 362 7.99 5.08 -12.39
N PHE A 363 6.95 5.19 -11.56
CA PHE A 363 7.09 5.53 -10.13
C PHE A 363 7.75 4.42 -9.30
N GLY A 364 7.81 3.19 -9.80
CA GLY A 364 8.52 2.08 -9.14
C GLY A 364 9.96 1.91 -9.62
N ARG A 365 10.40 2.67 -10.64
CA ARG A 365 11.64 2.40 -11.40
C ARG A 365 11.74 0.91 -11.77
N THR A 366 10.64 0.35 -12.26
CA THR A 366 10.51 -1.09 -12.57
C THR A 366 10.76 -1.31 -14.07
N PRO A 367 11.88 -1.93 -14.46
CA PRO A 367 12.26 -2.04 -15.87
C PRO A 367 11.51 -3.14 -16.62
N TYR A 368 11.12 -4.23 -15.97
CA TYR A 368 10.47 -5.35 -16.66
C TYR A 368 8.95 -5.34 -16.50
N LEU A 369 8.25 -5.60 -17.61
CA LEU A 369 6.81 -5.83 -17.66
C LEU A 369 6.52 -7.22 -18.23
N VAL A 370 5.88 -8.07 -17.44
CA VAL A 370 5.41 -9.39 -17.84
C VAL A 370 3.91 -9.33 -18.12
N ARG A 371 3.51 -9.62 -19.36
CA ARG A 371 2.11 -9.58 -19.82
C ARG A 371 1.66 -10.97 -20.25
N GLY A 372 0.72 -11.53 -19.49
CA GLY A 372 0.00 -12.75 -19.89
C GLY A 372 -1.27 -12.40 -20.65
N TYR A 373 -1.36 -12.78 -21.91
CA TYR A 373 -2.54 -12.56 -22.75
C TYR A 373 -3.47 -13.78 -22.68
N HIS A 374 -4.72 -13.54 -22.33
CA HIS A 374 -5.68 -14.61 -22.10
C HIS A 374 -7.07 -14.34 -22.68
N ASP A 375 -7.78 -15.43 -22.95
CA ASP A 375 -9.22 -15.47 -23.13
C ASP A 375 -9.84 -16.27 -21.98
N ASN A 376 -10.59 -15.58 -21.12
CA ASN A 376 -11.27 -16.18 -19.96
C ASN A 376 -10.42 -17.15 -19.10
N GLY A 377 -9.20 -16.73 -18.72
CA GLY A 377 -8.27 -17.51 -17.89
C GLY A 377 -7.39 -18.50 -18.66
N THR A 378 -7.61 -18.67 -19.97
CA THR A 378 -6.70 -19.45 -20.84
C THR A 378 -5.67 -18.51 -21.46
N PHE A 379 -4.45 -18.57 -20.94
CA PHE A 379 -3.30 -17.80 -21.40
C PHE A 379 -2.66 -18.49 -22.59
N THR A 380 -2.47 -17.77 -23.69
CA THR A 380 -1.87 -18.29 -24.93
C THR A 380 -0.56 -17.63 -25.30
N LEU A 381 -0.22 -16.52 -24.63
CA LEU A 381 1.01 -15.78 -24.85
C LEU A 381 1.44 -15.10 -23.55
N ILE A 382 2.70 -15.27 -23.18
CA ILE A 382 3.35 -14.50 -22.11
C ILE A 382 4.50 -13.73 -22.74
N ARG A 383 4.52 -12.40 -22.58
CA ARG A 383 5.63 -11.55 -22.99
C ARG A 383 6.33 -10.98 -21.78
N SER A 384 7.64 -11.12 -21.70
CA SER A 384 8.48 -10.44 -20.72
C SER A 384 9.36 -9.46 -21.47
N GLU A 385 9.18 -8.17 -21.22
CA GLU A 385 9.84 -7.09 -21.97
C GLU A 385 10.51 -6.13 -20.99
N ASN A 386 11.75 -5.74 -21.28
CA ASN A 386 12.33 -4.53 -20.68
C ASN A 386 11.66 -3.32 -21.35
N VAL A 387 11.07 -2.43 -20.55
CA VAL A 387 10.29 -1.27 -21.01
C VAL A 387 10.94 0.07 -20.66
N GLU A 388 12.24 0.11 -20.31
CA GLU A 388 12.94 1.34 -19.92
C GLU A 388 12.87 2.43 -21.00
N GLU A 389 13.09 2.08 -22.27
CA GLU A 389 12.95 3.03 -23.38
C GLU A 389 11.48 3.49 -23.53
N ASN A 390 10.50 2.61 -23.30
CA ASN A 390 9.10 3.04 -23.30
C ASN A 390 8.77 3.98 -22.12
N LEU A 391 9.45 3.85 -20.98
CA LEU A 391 9.30 4.75 -19.84
C LEU A 391 9.87 6.13 -20.16
N LYS A 392 11.05 6.21 -20.80
CA LYS A 392 11.65 7.45 -21.31
C LYS A 392 10.75 8.15 -22.34
N ASP A 393 10.29 7.41 -23.34
CA ASP A 393 9.34 7.92 -24.34
C ASP A 393 8.03 8.39 -23.71
N TRP A 394 7.57 7.70 -22.67
CA TRP A 394 6.35 8.06 -21.96
C TRP A 394 6.55 9.34 -21.16
N GLU A 395 7.62 9.48 -20.38
CA GLU A 395 7.84 10.68 -19.59
C GLU A 395 8.02 11.91 -20.49
N ALA A 396 8.69 11.79 -21.64
CA ALA A 396 8.99 12.89 -22.54
C ALA A 396 7.76 13.50 -23.25
N LYS A 397 6.62 12.80 -23.29
CA LYS A 397 5.39 13.34 -23.91
C LYS A 397 4.89 14.57 -23.15
N ASP A 398 4.57 15.65 -23.85
CA ASP A 398 4.13 16.93 -23.27
C ASP A 398 3.04 16.77 -22.21
N GLN A 399 1.97 16.03 -22.51
CA GLN A 399 0.88 15.80 -21.55
C GLN A 399 1.33 15.10 -20.25
N ASN A 400 2.36 14.25 -20.34
CA ASN A 400 2.88 13.49 -19.22
C ASN A 400 3.85 14.35 -18.42
N GLN A 401 4.72 15.10 -19.09
CA GLN A 401 5.56 16.13 -18.45
C GLN A 401 4.72 17.17 -17.72
N MET A 402 3.69 17.74 -18.35
CA MET A 402 2.78 18.68 -17.69
C MET A 402 2.17 18.08 -16.43
N ALA A 403 1.68 16.85 -16.51
CA ALA A 403 1.10 16.18 -15.35
C ALA A 403 2.13 15.87 -14.25
N LEU A 404 3.34 15.41 -14.61
CA LEU A 404 4.42 15.14 -13.67
C LEU A 404 4.89 16.42 -12.96
N ARG A 405 5.09 17.51 -13.70
CA ARG A 405 5.40 18.83 -13.13
C ARG A 405 4.26 19.34 -12.25
N GLY A 406 3.02 19.08 -12.63
CA GLY A 406 1.85 19.35 -11.80
C GLY A 406 1.86 18.58 -10.48
N VAL A 407 2.27 17.29 -10.48
CA VAL A 407 2.44 16.50 -9.27
C VAL A 407 3.49 17.12 -8.35
N VAL A 408 4.63 17.55 -8.88
CA VAL A 408 5.69 18.23 -8.10
C VAL A 408 5.16 19.50 -7.43
N SER A 409 4.53 20.39 -8.20
CA SER A 409 3.91 21.61 -7.67
C SER A 409 2.86 21.30 -6.59
N LEU A 410 2.03 20.28 -6.83
CA LEU A 410 0.97 19.88 -5.91
C LEU A 410 1.54 19.31 -4.61
N LEU A 411 2.60 18.51 -4.66
CA LEU A 411 3.30 18.02 -3.46
C LEU A 411 3.88 19.17 -2.64
N GLY A 412 4.52 20.15 -3.30
CA GLY A 412 4.99 21.37 -2.66
C GLY A 412 3.87 22.14 -1.97
N GLN A 413 2.76 22.38 -2.68
CA GLN A 413 1.59 23.07 -2.13
C GLN A 413 0.98 22.31 -0.94
N LEU A 414 0.80 20.99 -1.05
CA LEU A 414 0.28 20.18 0.05
C LEU A 414 1.22 20.23 1.27
N ARG A 415 2.53 20.20 1.05
CA ARG A 415 3.52 20.36 2.13
C ARG A 415 3.38 21.70 2.85
N GLU A 416 3.24 22.80 2.13
CA GLU A 416 3.02 24.13 2.73
C GLU A 416 1.72 24.21 3.53
N VAL A 417 0.65 23.60 3.03
CA VAL A 417 -0.65 23.55 3.70
C VAL A 417 -0.55 22.78 5.02
N VAL A 418 0.10 21.61 5.00
CA VAL A 418 0.31 20.82 6.22
C VAL A 418 1.23 21.56 7.19
N ARG A 419 2.29 22.21 6.69
CA ARG A 419 3.19 23.05 7.51
C ARG A 419 2.45 24.20 8.16
N SER A 420 1.51 24.83 7.47
CA SER A 420 0.72 25.95 7.99
C SER A 420 -0.41 25.50 8.92
N SER A 421 -0.80 24.22 8.87
CA SER A 421 -1.82 23.67 9.77
C SER A 421 -1.33 23.62 11.22
N GLU A 422 -2.27 23.76 12.16
CA GLU A 422 -2.00 23.72 13.60
C GLU A 422 -1.49 22.33 14.04
N THR A 423 -2.12 21.27 13.55
CA THR A 423 -1.83 19.88 13.92
C THR A 423 -0.62 19.28 13.20
N LYS A 424 -0.07 19.96 12.19
CA LYS A 424 0.92 19.41 11.25
C LYS A 424 0.44 18.13 10.55
N SER A 425 -0.88 18.01 10.40
CA SER A 425 -1.53 16.90 9.72
C SER A 425 -2.83 17.34 9.04
N CYS A 426 -3.05 16.88 7.81
CA CYS A 426 -4.23 17.18 7.00
C CYS A 426 -4.80 15.90 6.40
N ILE A 427 -6.04 15.98 5.91
CA ILE A 427 -6.67 14.94 5.11
C ILE A 427 -7.01 15.57 3.76
N ALA A 428 -6.57 14.93 2.68
CA ALA A 428 -6.91 15.35 1.33
C ALA A 428 -7.67 14.23 0.61
N PHE A 429 -8.74 14.59 -0.11
CA PHE A 429 -9.47 13.62 -0.92
C PHE A 429 -10.01 14.25 -2.20
N CYS A 430 -10.11 13.42 -3.23
CA CYS A 430 -10.77 13.75 -4.49
C CYS A 430 -11.92 12.78 -4.69
N VAL A 431 -13.12 13.30 -4.89
CA VAL A 431 -14.26 12.51 -5.35
C VAL A 431 -14.24 12.50 -6.87
N SER A 432 -14.61 11.37 -7.49
CA SER A 432 -14.67 11.21 -8.94
C SER A 432 -15.88 11.93 -9.58
N ASP A 433 -16.14 13.17 -9.16
CA ASP A 433 -17.20 14.03 -9.66
C ASP A 433 -16.59 15.28 -10.31
N LYS A 434 -17.15 15.73 -11.44
CA LYS A 434 -16.65 16.92 -12.16
C LYS A 434 -17.30 18.21 -11.64
N PRO A 435 -16.56 19.34 -11.59
CA PRO A 435 -15.11 19.45 -11.83
C PRO A 435 -14.29 18.76 -10.73
N LEU A 436 -13.18 18.11 -11.12
CA LEU A 436 -12.35 17.36 -10.19
C LEU A 436 -11.64 18.31 -9.21
N LYS A 437 -11.88 18.08 -7.93
CA LYS A 437 -11.35 18.89 -6.82
C LYS A 437 -10.64 18.02 -5.80
N LEU A 438 -9.41 18.38 -5.48
CA LEU A 438 -8.72 17.88 -4.30
C LEU A 438 -9.08 18.79 -3.13
N GLN A 439 -9.92 18.30 -2.23
CA GLN A 439 -10.35 19.02 -1.04
C GLN A 439 -9.41 18.68 0.12
N VAL A 440 -8.89 19.68 0.80
CA VAL A 440 -7.95 19.54 1.91
C VAL A 440 -8.56 20.07 3.19
N PHE A 441 -8.55 19.26 4.23
CA PHE A 441 -9.06 19.57 5.56
C PHE A 441 -7.94 19.44 6.59
N SER A 442 -8.00 20.22 7.66
CA SER A 442 -7.22 19.93 8.87
C SER A 442 -7.67 18.59 9.46
N THR A 443 -6.87 17.99 10.32
CA THR A 443 -7.31 16.84 11.12
C THR A 443 -8.04 17.33 12.37
N ALA A 444 -9.15 16.67 12.75
CA ALA A 444 -9.90 17.02 13.97
C ALA A 444 -9.08 16.84 15.26
N GLN A 445 -8.05 16.00 15.21
CA GLN A 445 -7.10 15.77 16.31
C GLN A 445 -5.71 15.59 15.70
N ARG A 446 -4.67 16.04 16.42
CA ARG A 446 -3.28 15.79 16.02
C ARG A 446 -3.04 14.29 15.94
N LYS A 447 -2.44 13.85 14.83
CA LYS A 447 -2.04 12.47 14.61
C LYS A 447 -0.60 12.47 14.10
N LEU A 448 0.18 11.49 14.56
CA LEU A 448 1.52 11.25 14.04
C LEU A 448 1.47 10.09 13.04
N PRO A 449 2.29 10.14 11.97
CA PRO A 449 2.37 9.05 10.99
C PRO A 449 3.12 7.83 11.55
N LEU A 450 3.82 8.00 12.67
CA LEU A 450 4.72 7.01 13.27
C LEU A 450 4.71 7.13 14.81
N PRO A 451 5.18 6.10 15.53
CA PRO A 451 5.51 6.25 16.95
C PRO A 451 6.57 7.35 17.16
N GLU A 452 6.45 8.11 18.24
CA GLU A 452 7.38 9.22 18.55
C GLU A 452 8.84 8.77 18.58
N GLN A 453 9.12 7.62 19.19
CA GLN A 453 10.47 7.07 19.30
C GLN A 453 11.11 6.77 17.94
N VAL A 454 10.28 6.37 16.96
CA VAL A 454 10.73 6.18 15.57
C VAL A 454 11.06 7.52 14.93
N ILE A 455 10.19 8.53 15.12
CA ILE A 455 10.46 9.89 14.63
C ILE A 455 11.78 10.42 15.23
N GLU A 456 11.95 10.28 16.53
CA GLU A 456 13.17 10.70 17.23
C GLU A 456 14.42 10.00 16.69
N ARG A 457 14.36 8.69 16.43
CA ARG A 457 15.50 7.95 15.88
C ARG A 457 15.92 8.45 14.51
N PHE A 458 14.96 8.75 13.63
CA PHE A 458 15.22 8.98 12.20
C PHE A 458 15.28 10.47 11.79
N TRP A 459 14.78 11.38 12.62
CA TRP A 459 14.76 12.84 12.36
C TRP A 459 15.45 13.70 13.42
N LYS A 460 16.03 13.12 14.49
CA LYS A 460 16.98 13.88 15.31
C LYS A 460 18.38 13.78 14.70
N ASN A 461 19.01 14.94 14.52
CA ASN A 461 20.46 15.05 14.44
C ASN A 461 21.01 14.90 15.87
N ASP A 462 22.09 14.15 16.01
CA ASP A 462 22.84 14.09 17.27
C ASP A 462 23.48 15.45 17.58
#